data_AF-A0A1H8DIW5-F1
#
_entry.id   AF-A0A1H8DIW5-F1
#
_cell.length_a   1.000
_cell.length_b   1.000
_cell.length_c   1.000
_cell.angle_alpha   90.00
_cell.angle_beta   90.00
_cell.angle_gamma   90.00
#
_symmetry.space_group_name_H-M   'P 1'
#
loop_
_entity.id
_entity.type
_entity.pdbx_description
1 polymer ?
#
loop_
_entity_poly.entity_id
_entity_poly.type
_entity_poly.pdbx_seq_one_letter_code
_entity_poly.pdbx_strand_id
1 'polypeptide(L)'
;MKRTLTATALLALMPCAFAQTASLESRLRDQLRETRGQLQSLQAQQAQWQAEKAALEKERDEARKDAEAARAAPKPAQGLSPEATRALAEERQRREASDAALQRGKADMDASVLALRTAESERARLAKELDVSMGQVDACTARNVQMYRVGQDVIAAYENIDVTDIVASRQPFAAKARVKLETAAQSFGDRLYDQRFDPRAGQASTTP
;
A
#
# COMPACT_ATOMS: atom_id res chain seq x y z
N MET A 1 -2.34 -36.71 55.49
CA MET A 1 -1.59 -35.74 56.30
C MET A 1 -0.54 -35.06 55.42
N LYS A 2 -0.60 -33.72 55.28
CA LYS A 2 0.49 -32.73 55.05
C LYS A 2 1.55 -33.11 53.98
N ARG A 3 1.63 -32.62 52.73
CA ARG A 3 1.60 -31.26 52.12
C ARG A 3 2.46 -30.21 52.86
N THR A 4 3.72 -30.03 52.42
CA THR A 4 4.25 -28.90 51.60
C THR A 4 5.73 -28.65 51.91
N LEU A 5 6.58 -28.64 50.88
CA LEU A 5 7.91 -28.01 50.90
C LEU A 5 8.17 -27.37 49.52
N THR A 6 8.13 -26.05 49.54
CA THR A 6 8.82 -25.01 48.74
C THR A 6 9.70 -25.43 47.55
N ALA A 7 9.54 -24.75 46.41
CA ALA A 7 10.62 -23.97 45.77
C ALA A 7 10.10 -23.18 44.55
N THR A 8 10.01 -21.87 44.73
CA THR A 8 10.38 -20.78 43.82
C THR A 8 10.87 -21.18 42.42
N ALA A 9 10.06 -20.87 41.40
CA ALA A 9 10.50 -20.66 40.02
C ALA A 9 9.52 -19.70 39.32
N LEU A 10 9.59 -18.43 39.69
CA LEU A 10 8.84 -17.36 39.02
C LEU A 10 9.80 -16.21 38.72
N LEU A 11 10.70 -16.41 37.75
CA LEU A 11 11.44 -15.32 37.11
C LEU A 11 11.98 -15.81 35.76
N ALA A 12 11.41 -15.31 34.67
CA ALA A 12 11.99 -15.11 33.34
C ALA A 12 10.94 -15.33 32.23
N LEU A 13 9.96 -14.43 32.12
CA LEU A 13 9.10 -14.34 30.93
C LEU A 13 8.75 -12.88 30.65
N MET A 14 9.77 -12.09 30.29
CA MET A 14 9.70 -11.00 29.29
C MET A 14 11.11 -10.48 29.06
N PRO A 15 11.54 -10.38 27.79
CA PRO A 15 11.17 -9.21 26.99
C PRO A 15 10.80 -9.58 25.55
N CYS A 16 9.51 -9.56 25.22
CA CYS A 16 9.02 -9.63 23.83
C CYS A 16 8.18 -8.40 23.48
N ALA A 17 8.68 -7.20 23.79
CA ALA A 17 8.07 -5.94 23.34
C ALA A 17 8.95 -5.14 22.37
N PHE A 18 10.23 -5.49 22.20
CA PHE A 18 11.12 -4.85 21.22
C PHE A 18 11.13 -5.54 19.84
N ALA A 19 10.56 -6.74 19.73
CA ALA A 19 10.56 -7.51 18.47
C ALA A 19 9.48 -7.06 17.48
N GLN A 20 8.40 -6.40 17.94
CA GLN A 20 7.28 -6.01 17.07
C GLN A 20 7.48 -4.65 16.38
N THR A 21 8.29 -3.74 16.94
CA THR A 21 8.65 -2.47 16.29
C THR A 21 9.76 -2.66 15.27
N ALA A 22 10.77 -3.49 15.57
CA ALA A 22 11.82 -3.86 14.62
C ALA A 22 11.27 -4.56 13.36
N SER A 23 10.19 -5.33 13.50
CA SER A 23 9.53 -6.01 12.37
C SER A 23 8.73 -5.06 11.48
N LEU A 24 8.09 -4.02 12.05
CA LEU A 24 7.39 -2.99 11.27
C LEU A 24 8.37 -2.10 10.50
N GLU A 25 9.46 -1.68 11.12
CA GLU A 25 10.51 -0.90 10.45
C GLU A 25 11.19 -1.72 9.34
N SER A 26 11.47 -3.00 9.59
CA SER A 26 11.96 -3.93 8.56
C SER A 26 10.99 -4.00 7.38
N ARG A 27 9.70 -4.17 7.64
CA ARG A 27 8.67 -4.28 6.60
C ARG A 27 8.54 -3.00 5.78
N LEU A 28 8.63 -1.83 6.41
CA LEU A 28 8.64 -0.54 5.72
C LEU A 28 9.88 -0.36 4.85
N ARG A 29 11.06 -0.81 5.30
CA ARG A 29 12.28 -0.80 4.50
C ARG A 29 12.20 -1.75 3.31
N ASP A 30 11.60 -2.92 3.48
CA ASP A 30 11.39 -3.87 2.41
C ASP A 30 10.38 -3.34 1.38
N GLN A 31 9.27 -2.73 1.84
CA GLN A 31 8.34 -2.02 0.96
C GLN A 31 8.99 -0.85 0.22
N LEU A 32 9.89 -0.12 0.86
CA LEU A 32 10.61 0.99 0.22
C LEU A 32 11.63 0.49 -0.82
N ARG A 33 12.27 -0.66 -0.59
CA ARG A 33 13.14 -1.32 -1.57
C ARG A 33 12.36 -1.84 -2.76
N GLU A 34 11.22 -2.49 -2.50
CA GLU A 34 10.30 -3.00 -3.52
C GLU A 34 9.77 -1.87 -4.39
N THR A 35 9.25 -0.80 -3.79
CA THR A 35 8.75 0.37 -4.54
C THR A 35 9.84 1.06 -5.34
N ARG A 36 11.08 1.14 -4.83
CA ARG A 36 12.23 1.62 -5.63
C ARG A 36 12.53 0.71 -6.81
N GLY A 37 12.47 -0.62 -6.63
CA GLY A 37 12.63 -1.59 -7.70
C GLY A 37 11.56 -1.44 -8.78
N GLN A 38 10.30 -1.26 -8.39
CA GLN A 38 9.18 -1.01 -9.30
C GLN A 38 9.35 0.31 -10.06
N LEU A 39 9.84 1.38 -9.40
CA LEU A 39 10.08 2.66 -10.05
C LEU A 39 11.21 2.57 -11.08
N GLN A 40 12.29 1.83 -10.76
CA GLN A 40 13.37 1.56 -11.71
C GLN A 40 12.90 0.71 -12.90
N SER A 41 12.06 -0.31 -12.67
CA SER A 41 11.55 -1.16 -13.75
C SER A 41 10.60 -0.41 -14.68
N LEU A 42 9.75 0.47 -14.13
CA LEU A 42 8.87 1.36 -14.91
C LEU A 42 9.69 2.36 -15.73
N GLN A 43 10.74 2.94 -15.16
CA GLN A 43 11.62 3.86 -15.88
C GLN A 43 12.40 3.15 -17.00
N ALA A 44 12.86 1.92 -16.77
CA ALA A 44 13.48 1.09 -17.80
C ALA A 44 12.50 0.74 -18.93
N GLN A 45 11.26 0.35 -18.61
CA GLN A 45 10.21 0.13 -19.59
C GLN A 45 9.92 1.41 -20.39
N GLN A 46 9.79 2.56 -19.73
CA GLN A 46 9.58 3.83 -20.41
C GLN A 46 10.71 4.15 -21.40
N ALA A 47 11.97 3.96 -21.00
CA ALA A 47 13.12 4.15 -21.89
C ALA A 47 13.09 3.18 -23.07
N GLN A 48 12.70 1.92 -22.85
CA GLN A 48 12.55 0.93 -23.90
C GLN A 48 11.45 1.32 -24.91
N TRP A 49 10.27 1.72 -24.43
CA TRP A 49 9.18 2.20 -25.28
C TRP A 49 9.56 3.43 -26.11
N GLN A 50 10.33 4.36 -25.54
CA GLN A 50 10.82 5.52 -26.27
C GLN A 50 11.84 5.12 -27.35
N ALA A 51 12.71 4.15 -27.07
CA ALA A 51 13.67 3.64 -28.04
C ALA A 51 12.97 2.89 -29.20
N GLU A 52 11.99 2.05 -28.90
CA GLU A 52 11.17 1.35 -29.90
C GLU A 52 10.38 2.35 -30.76
N LYS A 53 9.78 3.37 -30.14
CA LYS A 53 9.10 4.44 -30.87
C LYS A 53 10.04 5.18 -31.82
N ALA A 54 11.24 5.54 -31.36
CA ALA A 54 12.24 6.20 -32.20
C ALA A 54 12.73 5.31 -33.35
N ALA A 55 12.82 3.99 -33.14
CA ALA A 55 13.16 3.02 -34.19
C ALA A 55 12.04 2.95 -35.25
N LEU A 56 10.78 2.82 -34.82
CA LEU A 56 9.62 2.79 -35.72
C LEU A 56 9.45 4.11 -36.51
N GLU A 57 9.72 5.26 -35.88
CA GLU A 57 9.69 6.55 -36.57
C GLU A 57 10.77 6.65 -37.66
N LYS A 58 11.98 6.12 -37.41
CA LYS A 58 13.04 6.04 -38.42
C LYS A 58 12.67 5.14 -39.58
N GLU A 59 12.18 3.93 -39.30
CA GLU A 59 11.74 2.99 -40.34
C GLU A 59 10.61 3.59 -41.19
N ARG A 60 9.67 4.31 -40.57
CA ARG A 60 8.63 5.05 -41.30
C ARG A 60 9.23 6.11 -42.22
N ASP A 61 10.19 6.88 -41.74
CA ASP A 61 10.83 7.94 -42.54
C ASP A 61 11.66 7.40 -43.69
N GLU A 62 12.35 6.28 -43.49
CA GLU A 62 13.06 5.57 -44.55
C GLU A 62 12.08 5.03 -45.60
N ALA A 63 11.05 4.31 -45.18
CA ALA A 63 10.01 3.79 -46.08
C ALA A 63 9.30 4.91 -46.86
N ARG A 64 9.09 6.07 -46.23
CA ARG A 64 8.50 7.24 -46.90
C ARG A 64 9.45 7.84 -47.95
N LYS A 65 10.74 7.95 -47.65
CA LYS A 65 11.75 8.41 -48.62
C LYS A 65 11.85 7.47 -49.80
N ASP A 66 11.84 6.16 -49.56
CA ASP A 66 11.86 5.15 -50.61
C ASP A 66 10.61 5.22 -51.51
N ALA A 67 9.43 5.44 -50.91
CA ALA A 67 8.19 5.62 -51.65
C ALA A 67 8.19 6.93 -52.47
N GLU A 68 8.75 8.01 -51.94
CA GLU A 68 8.89 9.29 -52.67
C GLU A 68 9.90 9.16 -53.82
N ALA A 69 11.02 8.46 -53.62
CA ALA A 69 12.01 8.16 -54.66
C ALA A 69 11.43 7.29 -55.78
N ALA A 70 10.65 6.26 -55.43
CA ALA A 70 9.96 5.40 -56.40
C ALA A 70 8.89 6.17 -57.21
N ARG A 71 8.24 7.18 -56.61
CA ARG A 71 7.26 8.05 -57.29
C ARG A 71 7.91 9.09 -58.21
N ALA A 72 9.15 9.49 -57.94
CA ALA A 72 9.90 10.45 -58.75
C ALA A 72 10.54 9.81 -60.00
N ALA A 73 10.63 8.47 -60.07
CA ALA A 73 11.12 7.77 -61.25
C ALA A 73 10.13 7.90 -62.42
N PRO A 74 10.58 8.24 -63.65
CA PRO A 74 9.70 8.41 -64.80
C PRO A 74 9.00 7.10 -65.16
N LYS A 75 7.67 7.18 -65.32
CA LYS A 75 6.79 6.06 -65.68
C LYS A 75 7.13 5.58 -67.11
N PRO A 76 7.52 4.32 -67.36
CA PRO A 76 7.57 3.81 -68.71
C PRO A 76 6.15 3.76 -69.27
N ALA A 77 5.95 4.38 -70.43
CA ALA A 77 4.71 4.29 -71.17
C ALA A 77 4.64 2.94 -71.90
N GLN A 78 3.43 2.37 -71.92
CA GLN A 78 2.91 1.34 -72.84
C GLN A 78 3.14 -0.13 -72.46
N GLY A 79 2.01 -0.84 -72.33
CA GLY A 79 1.89 -2.29 -72.14
C GLY A 79 2.05 -2.69 -70.67
N LEU A 80 1.06 -3.41 -70.11
CA LEU A 80 1.24 -4.15 -68.86
C LEU A 80 2.28 -5.26 -69.12
N SER A 81 3.56 -4.91 -69.07
CA SER A 81 4.63 -5.90 -69.05
C SER A 81 4.48 -6.71 -67.76
N PRO A 82 4.81 -8.01 -67.77
CA PRO A 82 4.72 -8.84 -66.57
C PRO A 82 5.51 -8.25 -65.38
N GLU A 83 6.55 -7.46 -65.64
CA GLU A 83 7.30 -6.71 -64.63
C GLU A 83 6.51 -5.55 -64.01
N ALA A 84 5.78 -4.77 -64.82
CA ALA A 84 4.94 -3.68 -64.30
C ALA A 84 3.80 -4.22 -63.41
N THR A 85 3.23 -5.38 -63.77
CA THR A 85 2.21 -6.05 -62.96
C THR A 85 2.78 -6.59 -61.63
N ARG A 86 4.01 -7.11 -61.65
CA ARG A 86 4.73 -7.54 -60.44
C ARG A 86 5.07 -6.37 -59.52
N ALA A 87 5.59 -5.27 -60.06
CA ALA A 87 5.88 -4.06 -59.28
C ALA A 87 4.62 -3.49 -58.62
N LEU A 88 3.47 -3.51 -59.32
CA LEU A 88 2.19 -3.06 -58.76
C LEU A 88 1.67 -3.99 -57.66
N ALA A 89 1.91 -5.30 -57.77
CA ALA A 89 1.58 -6.28 -56.74
C ALA A 89 2.46 -6.12 -55.49
N GLU A 90 3.76 -5.90 -55.67
CA GLU A 90 4.70 -5.63 -54.57
C GLU A 90 4.37 -4.32 -53.83
N GLU A 91 4.03 -3.25 -54.55
CA GLU A 91 3.60 -1.99 -53.95
C GLU A 91 2.30 -2.15 -53.15
N ARG A 92 1.33 -2.94 -53.66
CA ARG A 92 0.11 -3.26 -52.91
C ARG A 92 0.44 -4.05 -51.65
N GLN A 93 1.31 -5.06 -51.75
CA GLN A 93 1.73 -5.86 -50.61
C GLN A 93 2.48 -5.02 -49.55
N ARG A 94 3.33 -4.07 -49.97
CA ARG A 94 3.97 -3.13 -49.04
C ARG A 94 2.97 -2.21 -48.36
N ARG A 95 1.97 -1.72 -49.08
CA ARG A 95 0.89 -0.90 -48.50
C ARG A 95 0.07 -1.68 -47.50
N GLU A 96 -0.35 -2.89 -47.84
CA GLU A 96 -1.08 -3.77 -46.93
C GLU A 96 -0.25 -4.11 -45.69
N ALA A 97 1.06 -4.37 -45.84
CA ALA A 97 1.97 -4.60 -44.72
C ALA A 97 2.13 -3.34 -43.85
N SER A 98 2.23 -2.15 -44.45
CA SER A 98 2.31 -0.88 -43.74
C SER A 98 1.02 -0.56 -42.99
N ASP A 99 -0.14 -0.76 -43.63
CA ASP A 99 -1.45 -0.57 -43.00
C ASP A 99 -1.64 -1.55 -41.84
N ALA A 100 -1.23 -2.82 -42.01
CA ALA A 100 -1.25 -3.81 -40.93
C ALA A 100 -0.33 -3.42 -39.77
N ALA A 101 0.87 -2.89 -40.04
CA ALA A 101 1.79 -2.40 -39.02
C ALA A 101 1.23 -1.17 -38.28
N LEU A 102 0.59 -0.24 -38.99
CA LEU A 102 -0.08 0.92 -38.39
C LEU A 102 -1.25 0.49 -37.49
N GLN A 103 -2.04 -0.50 -37.91
CA GLN A 103 -3.13 -1.00 -37.09
C GLN A 103 -2.62 -1.73 -35.84
N ARG A 104 -1.55 -2.52 -35.94
CA ARG A 104 -0.89 -3.12 -34.78
C ARG A 104 -0.37 -2.05 -33.82
N GLY A 105 0.38 -1.06 -34.33
CA GLY A 105 0.90 0.02 -33.50
C GLY A 105 -0.20 0.81 -32.78
N LYS A 106 -1.35 1.04 -33.44
CA LYS A 106 -2.53 1.64 -32.78
C LYS A 106 -3.10 0.74 -31.68
N ALA A 107 -3.27 -0.55 -31.96
CA ALA A 107 -3.78 -1.50 -30.98
C ALA A 107 -2.85 -1.63 -29.76
N ASP A 108 -1.53 -1.64 -29.98
CA ASP A 108 -0.53 -1.69 -28.91
C ASP A 108 -0.55 -0.40 -28.07
N MET A 109 -0.69 0.76 -28.71
CA MET A 109 -0.84 2.04 -28.01
C MET A 109 -2.12 2.06 -27.18
N ASP A 110 -3.26 1.65 -27.74
CA ASP A 110 -4.53 1.59 -27.03
C ASP A 110 -4.46 0.62 -25.84
N ALA A 111 -3.82 -0.55 -26.02
CA ALA A 111 -3.57 -1.51 -24.95
C ALA A 111 -2.68 -0.94 -23.84
N SER A 112 -1.63 -0.21 -24.20
CA SER A 112 -0.72 0.44 -23.24
C SER A 112 -1.42 1.55 -22.44
N VAL A 113 -2.27 2.35 -23.08
CA VAL A 113 -3.07 3.39 -22.43
C VAL A 113 -4.07 2.77 -21.46
N LEU A 114 -4.71 1.66 -21.85
CA LEU A 114 -5.60 0.91 -20.95
C LEU A 114 -4.83 0.39 -19.73
N ALA A 115 -3.66 -0.23 -19.95
CA ALA A 115 -2.82 -0.78 -18.89
C ALA A 115 -2.32 0.31 -17.91
N LEU A 116 -1.98 1.50 -18.41
CA LEU A 116 -1.60 2.64 -17.57
C LEU A 116 -2.79 3.11 -16.72
N ARG A 117 -3.98 3.24 -17.31
CA ARG A 117 -5.20 3.63 -16.55
C ARG A 117 -5.56 2.61 -15.48
N THR A 118 -5.44 1.31 -15.76
CA THR A 118 -5.68 0.27 -14.76
C THR A 118 -4.66 0.36 -13.64
N ALA A 119 -3.37 0.50 -13.97
CA ALA A 119 -2.30 0.65 -12.97
C ALA A 119 -2.48 1.91 -12.10
N GLU A 120 -2.88 3.04 -12.68
CA GLU A 120 -3.20 4.26 -11.94
C GLU A 120 -4.39 4.06 -10.98
N SER A 121 -5.42 3.36 -11.43
CA SER A 121 -6.59 3.06 -10.60
C SER A 121 -6.25 2.13 -9.42
N GLU A 122 -5.40 1.12 -9.64
CA GLU A 122 -4.91 0.23 -8.61
C GLU A 122 -4.02 0.96 -7.62
N ARG A 123 -3.11 1.82 -8.12
CA ARG A 123 -2.26 2.65 -7.28
C ARG A 123 -3.10 3.59 -6.40
N ALA A 124 -4.13 4.21 -6.95
CA ALA A 124 -5.04 5.07 -6.19
C ALA A 124 -5.80 4.28 -5.12
N ARG A 125 -6.23 3.05 -5.42
CA ARG A 125 -6.89 2.16 -4.46
C ARG A 125 -5.95 1.77 -3.32
N LEU A 126 -4.73 1.32 -3.65
CA LEU A 126 -3.72 0.92 -2.67
C LEU A 126 -3.27 2.11 -1.80
N ALA A 127 -3.17 3.30 -2.37
CA ALA A 127 -2.85 4.51 -1.61
C ALA A 127 -3.94 4.82 -0.56
N LYS A 128 -5.22 4.67 -0.91
CA LYS A 128 -6.33 4.84 0.06
C LYS A 128 -6.30 3.77 1.15
N GLU A 129 -6.07 2.52 0.80
CA GLU A 129 -5.98 1.42 1.76
C GLU A 129 -4.80 1.62 2.73
N LEU A 130 -3.67 2.12 2.22
CA LEU A 130 -2.51 2.46 3.03
C LEU A 130 -2.82 3.62 4.00
N ASP A 131 -3.47 4.68 3.53
CA ASP A 131 -3.85 5.83 4.36
C ASP A 131 -4.79 5.42 5.51
N VAL A 132 -5.79 4.58 5.22
CA VAL A 132 -6.68 4.00 6.24
C VAL A 132 -5.90 3.16 7.25
N SER A 133 -4.97 2.31 6.78
CA SER A 133 -4.13 1.48 7.64
C SER A 133 -3.22 2.32 8.54
N MET A 134 -2.60 3.37 7.99
CA MET A 134 -1.78 4.32 8.76
C MET A 134 -2.62 5.03 9.83
N GLY A 135 -3.81 5.52 9.48
CA GLY A 135 -4.73 6.12 10.44
C GLY A 135 -5.16 5.17 11.56
N GLN A 136 -5.35 3.87 11.25
CA GLN A 136 -5.63 2.85 12.25
C GLN A 136 -4.45 2.62 13.20
N VAL A 137 -3.22 2.57 12.67
CA VAL A 137 -2.00 2.43 13.47
C VAL A 137 -1.80 3.64 14.38
N ASP A 138 -2.00 4.85 13.87
CA ASP A 138 -1.88 6.08 14.66
C ASP A 138 -2.92 6.14 15.76
N ALA A 139 -4.18 5.81 15.45
CA ALA A 139 -5.25 5.73 16.44
C ALA A 139 -4.96 4.68 17.51
N CYS A 140 -4.51 3.48 17.11
CA CYS A 140 -4.12 2.42 18.05
C CYS A 140 -2.97 2.87 18.97
N THR A 141 -1.96 3.53 18.40
CA THR A 141 -0.80 4.05 19.14
C THR A 141 -1.21 5.11 20.15
N ALA A 142 -2.05 6.07 19.73
CA ALA A 142 -2.57 7.11 20.61
C ALA A 142 -3.41 6.51 21.76
N ARG A 143 -4.29 5.55 21.47
CA ARG A 143 -5.09 4.84 22.47
C ARG A 143 -4.24 4.02 23.42
N ASN A 144 -3.17 3.37 22.94
CA ASN A 144 -2.23 2.64 23.77
C ASN A 144 -1.53 3.55 24.78
N VAL A 145 -1.06 4.72 24.34
CA VAL A 145 -0.46 5.73 25.24
C VAL A 145 -1.46 6.17 26.31
N GLN A 146 -2.71 6.44 25.94
CA GLN A 146 -3.74 6.83 26.90
C GLN A 146 -4.05 5.70 27.89
N MET A 147 -4.16 4.46 27.41
CA MET A 147 -4.38 3.30 28.26
C MET A 147 -3.23 3.10 29.26
N TYR A 148 -1.99 3.36 28.86
CA TYR A 148 -0.82 3.33 29.75
C TYR A 148 -0.90 4.40 30.83
N ARG A 149 -1.34 5.61 30.49
CA ARG A 149 -1.57 6.70 31.46
C ARG A 149 -2.65 6.33 32.47
N VAL A 150 -3.78 5.76 32.03
CA VAL A 150 -4.82 5.30 32.96
C VAL A 150 -4.25 4.20 33.87
N GLY A 151 -3.43 3.29 33.34
CA GLY A 151 -2.72 2.30 34.15
C GLY A 151 -1.80 2.91 35.21
N GLN A 152 -1.06 3.98 34.87
CA GLN A 152 -0.25 4.72 35.83
C GLN A 152 -1.12 5.43 36.88
N ASP A 153 -2.25 6.02 36.49
CA ASP A 153 -3.19 6.63 37.43
C ASP A 153 -3.75 5.61 38.43
N VAL A 154 -4.02 4.38 37.98
CA VAL A 154 -4.46 3.28 38.86
C VAL A 154 -3.36 2.93 39.87
N ILE A 155 -2.11 2.79 39.42
CA ILE A 155 -0.96 2.50 40.30
C ILE A 155 -0.78 3.64 41.31
N ALA A 156 -0.78 4.89 40.85
CA ALA A 156 -0.66 6.07 41.71
C ALA A 156 -1.82 6.17 42.70
N ALA A 157 -3.05 5.83 42.30
CA ALA A 157 -4.19 5.77 43.22
C ALA A 157 -3.99 4.70 44.29
N TYR A 158 -3.42 3.53 43.96
CA TYR A 158 -3.07 2.50 44.93
C TYR A 158 -1.95 2.91 45.88
N GLU A 159 -0.93 3.61 45.39
CA GLU A 159 0.18 4.12 46.22
C GLU A 159 -0.27 5.19 47.21
N ASN A 160 -1.26 6.00 46.83
CA ASN A 160 -1.83 7.05 47.68
C ASN A 160 -2.96 6.54 48.60
N ILE A 161 -3.37 5.27 48.51
CA ILE A 161 -4.29 4.68 49.51
C ILE A 161 -3.46 4.40 50.76
N ASP A 162 -3.62 5.28 51.76
CA ASP A 162 -2.94 5.11 53.04
C ASP A 162 -3.46 3.90 53.82
N VAL A 163 -2.61 3.33 54.66
CA VAL A 163 -2.97 2.22 55.57
C VAL A 163 -4.17 2.60 56.46
N THR A 164 -4.32 3.89 56.79
CA THR A 164 -5.48 4.47 57.48
C THR A 164 -6.78 4.37 56.69
N ASP A 165 -6.76 4.55 55.37
CA ASP A 165 -7.95 4.39 54.51
C ASP A 165 -8.36 2.92 54.39
N ILE A 166 -7.38 2.01 54.35
CA ILE A 166 -7.62 0.56 54.36
C ILE A 166 -8.24 0.14 55.71
N VAL A 167 -7.69 0.60 56.83
CA VAL A 167 -8.24 0.30 58.17
C VAL A 167 -9.64 0.91 58.33
N ALA A 168 -9.86 2.14 57.87
CA ALA A 168 -11.16 2.79 57.89
C ALA A 168 -12.18 1.97 57.06
N SER A 169 -11.86 1.58 55.83
CA SER A 169 -12.77 0.83 54.94
C SER A 169 -13.26 -0.52 55.50
N ARG A 170 -12.53 -1.12 56.46
CA ARG A 170 -12.86 -2.38 57.13
C ARG A 170 -13.79 -2.20 58.34
N GLN A 171 -14.00 -0.96 58.80
CA GLN A 171 -14.91 -0.69 59.91
C GLN A 171 -16.38 -0.61 59.44
N PRO A 172 -17.34 -1.10 60.26
CA PRO A 172 -18.76 -1.16 59.89
C PRO A 172 -19.41 0.20 59.61
N PHE A 173 -18.79 1.32 60.02
CA PHE A 173 -19.32 2.69 59.81
C PHE A 173 -18.65 3.46 58.67
N ALA A 174 -17.67 2.88 57.96
CA ALA A 174 -16.93 3.56 56.91
C ALA A 174 -17.54 3.40 55.50
N ALA A 175 -18.87 3.44 55.41
CA ALA A 175 -19.60 3.33 54.14
C ALA A 175 -19.08 4.33 53.08
N LYS A 176 -18.73 5.55 53.51
CA LYS A 176 -18.19 6.61 52.64
C LYS A 176 -16.83 6.24 52.01
N ALA A 177 -15.97 5.52 52.72
CA ALA A 177 -14.66 5.09 52.20
C ALA A 177 -14.82 3.98 51.15
N ARG A 178 -15.74 3.04 51.38
CA ARG A 178 -16.06 1.97 50.41
C ARG A 178 -16.62 2.53 49.10
N VAL A 179 -17.60 3.45 49.18
CA VAL A 179 -18.20 4.09 48.00
C VAL A 179 -17.15 4.84 47.17
N LYS A 180 -16.18 5.52 47.82
CA LYS A 180 -15.09 6.19 47.12
C LYS A 180 -14.21 5.22 46.32
N LEU A 181 -13.83 4.09 46.92
CA LEU A 181 -13.02 3.07 46.25
C LEU A 181 -13.77 2.42 45.08
N GLU A 182 -15.06 2.15 45.25
CA GLU A 182 -15.91 1.58 44.20
C GLU A 182 -16.11 2.58 43.04
N THR A 183 -16.33 3.85 43.35
CA THR A 183 -16.44 4.92 42.33
C THR A 183 -15.14 5.10 41.57
N ALA A 184 -13.99 5.04 42.26
CA ALA A 184 -12.67 5.10 41.62
C ALA A 184 -12.45 3.89 40.69
N ALA A 185 -12.75 2.68 41.17
CA ALA A 185 -12.65 1.46 40.37
C ALA A 185 -13.54 1.51 39.12
N GLN A 186 -14.78 1.98 39.26
CA GLN A 186 -15.69 2.17 38.13
C GLN A 186 -15.15 3.20 37.13
N SER A 187 -14.70 4.37 37.60
CA SER A 187 -14.16 5.42 36.75
C SER A 187 -12.92 4.96 35.96
N PHE A 188 -12.01 4.21 36.58
CA PHE A 188 -10.87 3.63 35.86
C PHE A 188 -11.30 2.55 34.87
N GLY A 189 -12.30 1.72 35.23
CA GLY A 189 -12.89 0.74 34.33
C GLY A 189 -13.47 1.38 33.07
N ASP A 190 -14.25 2.45 33.23
CA ASP A 190 -14.84 3.22 32.13
C ASP A 190 -13.75 3.83 31.25
N ARG A 191 -12.73 4.46 31.86
CA ARG A 191 -11.60 5.05 31.12
C ARG A 191 -10.81 3.99 30.33
N LEU A 192 -10.57 2.80 30.89
CA LEU A 192 -9.92 1.70 30.14
C LEU A 192 -10.80 1.22 28.99
N TYR A 193 -12.10 1.10 29.22
CA TYR A 193 -13.06 0.68 28.21
C TYR A 193 -13.09 1.66 27.02
N ASP A 194 -13.12 2.97 27.30
CA ASP A 194 -13.10 4.03 26.29
C ASP A 194 -11.82 4.08 25.47
N GLN A 195 -10.69 3.60 26.02
CA GLN A 195 -9.43 3.52 25.28
C GLN A 195 -9.29 2.24 24.44
N ARG A 196 -10.24 1.31 24.51
CA ARG A 196 -10.17 0.07 23.72
C ARG A 196 -10.27 0.41 22.23
N PHE A 197 -9.26 0.00 21.47
CA PHE A 197 -9.26 0.17 20.02
C PHE A 197 -10.21 -0.83 19.34
N ASP A 198 -11.08 -0.32 18.46
CA ASP A 198 -11.89 -1.13 17.54
C ASP A 198 -11.55 -0.76 16.08
N PRO A 199 -10.94 -1.68 15.31
CA PRO A 199 -10.57 -1.42 13.91
C PRO A 199 -11.78 -1.25 12.98
N ARG A 200 -13.00 -1.60 13.40
CA ARG A 200 -14.22 -1.43 12.61
C ARG A 200 -14.87 -0.06 12.81
N ALA A 201 -14.66 0.56 13.97
CA ALA A 201 -15.21 1.89 14.28
C ALA A 201 -14.65 2.98 13.34
N GLY A 202 -13.39 2.85 12.89
CA GLY A 202 -12.79 3.75 11.90
C GLY A 202 -13.34 3.57 10.48
N GLN A 203 -13.77 2.36 10.11
CA GLN A 203 -14.26 2.04 8.76
C GLN A 203 -15.71 2.50 8.51
N ALA A 204 -16.52 2.62 9.58
CA ALA A 204 -17.90 3.05 9.49
C ALA A 204 -18.07 4.53 9.07
N SER A 205 -17.03 5.36 9.24
CA SER A 205 -17.05 6.79 8.88
C SER A 205 -16.71 7.08 7.41
N THR A 206 -16.32 6.07 6.63
CA THR A 206 -15.88 6.19 5.23
C THR A 206 -16.84 5.59 4.20
N THR A 207 -18.06 5.22 4.61
CA THR A 207 -19.12 4.80 3.68
C THR A 207 -19.97 6.03 3.30
N PRO A 208 -20.10 6.38 2.00
CA PRO A 208 -20.92 7.51 1.56
C PRO A 208 -22.42 7.31 1.81
#